data_AF-A0A832AK68-F1
#
_entry.id   AF-A0A832AK68-F1
#
_cell.length_a   1.000
_cell.length_b   1.000
_cell.length_c   1.000
_cell.angle_alpha   90.00
_cell.angle_beta   90.00
_cell.angle_gamma   90.00
#
_symmetry.space_group_name_H-M   'P 1'
#
loop_
_entity.id
_entity.type
_entity.pdbx_description
1 polymer ?
#
loop_
_entity_poly.entity_id
_entity_poly.type
_entity_poly.pdbx_seq_one_letter_code
_entity_poly.pdbx_strand_id
1 'polypeptide(L)'
;MSLPGLTIIGESINDSVPSTRKLYEANDLAGLKALAQMQDEGGAAYIDVNVGKRPPEFLAEMVRQVQSVTTKPLSIDTPDPVMAEAALKAYDLKRAGGKIPVLNSISPLRTQMFELKKIVPFKPILLVTERNENGVGQPNHTAEETYATAQEMLAAARRHGIAVSDCIIDPGISPIGADSENQIHRLMKSIQRIHDDPQFRGVHLSVGLSNFTVMIPSKRADG
;
A
#
# COMPACT_ATOMS: atom_id res chain seq x y z
N MET A 1 -7.82 21.46 0.93
CA MET A 1 -6.68 22.03 0.17
C MET A 1 -5.86 20.88 -0.36
N SER A 2 -5.62 20.79 -1.67
CA SER A 2 -4.67 19.83 -2.22
C SER A 2 -3.25 20.32 -1.94
N LEU A 3 -2.42 19.49 -1.30
CA LEU A 3 -0.99 19.77 -1.15
C LEU A 3 -0.29 19.38 -2.47
N PRO A 4 0.34 20.32 -3.21
CA PRO A 4 1.02 19.99 -4.46
C PRO A 4 2.06 18.88 -4.25
N GLY A 5 2.01 17.84 -5.08
CA GLY A 5 2.93 16.70 -4.99
C GLY A 5 2.52 15.60 -4.01
N LEU A 6 1.49 15.81 -3.17
CA LEU A 6 0.92 14.77 -2.32
C LEU A 6 -0.09 13.92 -3.09
N THR A 7 0.09 12.59 -3.05
CA THR A 7 -0.88 11.62 -3.57
C THR A 7 -1.61 10.98 -2.39
N ILE A 8 -2.94 11.01 -2.41
CA ILE A 8 -3.77 10.37 -1.38
C ILE A 8 -4.26 9.02 -1.89
N ILE A 9 -3.98 7.96 -1.12
CA ILE A 9 -4.59 6.64 -1.31
C ILE A 9 -5.72 6.52 -0.27
N GLY A 10 -6.96 6.39 -0.73
CA GLY A 10 -8.12 6.21 0.16
C GLY A 10 -8.14 4.80 0.75
N GLU A 11 -8.08 4.69 2.07
CA GLU A 11 -7.92 3.41 2.80
C GLU A 11 -9.24 2.80 3.35
N SER A 12 -10.41 3.37 3.06
CA SER A 12 -11.66 2.98 3.74
C SER A 12 -12.18 1.60 3.33
N ILE A 13 -11.83 1.08 2.14
CA ILE A 13 -12.23 -0.27 1.69
C ILE A 13 -11.20 -1.28 2.20
N ASN A 14 -11.15 -1.43 3.52
CA ASN A 14 -10.19 -2.27 4.21
C ASN A 14 -10.86 -3.12 5.30
N ASP A 15 -10.61 -4.43 5.29
CA ASP A 15 -11.20 -5.39 6.23
C ASP A 15 -10.80 -5.13 7.69
N SER A 16 -9.69 -4.41 7.94
CA SER A 16 -9.30 -4.00 9.29
C SER A 16 -10.24 -2.95 9.89
N VAL A 17 -10.92 -2.16 9.05
CA VAL A 17 -11.85 -1.09 9.47
C VAL A 17 -13.17 -1.71 9.95
N PRO A 18 -13.59 -1.50 11.21
CA PRO A 18 -14.76 -2.18 11.77
C PRO A 18 -16.07 -1.97 10.99
N SER A 19 -16.31 -0.77 10.46
CA SER A 19 -17.51 -0.49 9.64
C SER A 19 -17.46 -1.22 8.31
N THR A 20 -16.32 -1.23 7.62
CA THR A 20 -16.13 -1.93 6.34
C THR A 20 -16.18 -3.45 6.50
N ARG A 21 -15.63 -3.99 7.59
CA ARG A 21 -15.75 -5.42 7.92
C ARG A 21 -17.21 -5.88 7.96
N LYS A 22 -18.09 -5.10 8.61
CA LYS A 22 -19.54 -5.39 8.66
C LYS A 22 -20.16 -5.44 7.26
N LEU A 23 -19.72 -4.58 6.33
CA LEU A 23 -20.18 -4.62 4.95
C LEU A 23 -19.73 -5.91 4.25
N TYR A 24 -18.48 -6.33 4.44
CA TYR A 24 -18.02 -7.61 3.89
C TYR A 24 -18.76 -8.81 4.48
N GLU A 25 -19.01 -8.83 5.79
CA GLU A 25 -19.75 -9.91 6.48
C GLU A 25 -21.21 -9.98 6.02
N ALA A 26 -21.84 -8.84 5.74
CA ALA A 26 -23.20 -8.75 5.21
C ALA A 26 -23.27 -8.96 3.68
N ASN A 27 -22.13 -9.14 3.00
CA ASN A 27 -22.01 -9.12 1.54
C ASN A 27 -22.67 -7.87 0.90
N ASP A 28 -22.56 -6.72 1.57
CA ASP A 28 -23.13 -5.45 1.13
C ASP A 28 -22.24 -4.77 0.08
N LEU A 29 -22.34 -5.27 -1.15
CA LEU A 29 -21.63 -4.71 -2.30
C LEU A 29 -22.04 -3.26 -2.60
N ALA A 30 -23.28 -2.86 -2.26
CA ALA A 30 -23.74 -1.50 -2.48
C ALA A 30 -23.03 -0.53 -1.54
N GLY A 31 -22.93 -0.87 -0.25
CA GLY A 31 -22.16 -0.10 0.73
C GLY A 31 -20.69 0.00 0.36
N LEU A 32 -20.05 -1.09 -0.06
CA LEU A 32 -18.64 -1.08 -0.49
C LEU A 32 -18.40 -0.19 -1.72
N LYS A 33 -19.32 -0.20 -2.69
CA LYS A 33 -19.28 0.72 -3.84
C LYS A 33 -19.48 2.17 -3.44
N ALA A 34 -20.39 2.43 -2.51
CA ALA A 34 -20.60 3.77 -1.99
C ALA A 34 -19.34 4.31 -1.30
N LEU A 35 -18.59 3.47 -0.56
CA LEU A 35 -17.30 3.85 0.01
C LEU A 35 -16.25 4.19 -1.07
N ALA A 36 -16.21 3.46 -2.18
CA ALA A 36 -15.32 3.79 -3.30
C ALA A 36 -15.64 5.15 -3.89
N GLN A 37 -16.93 5.39 -4.16
CA GLN A 37 -17.38 6.63 -4.77
C GLN A 37 -17.19 7.84 -3.84
N MET A 38 -17.47 7.68 -2.55
CA MET A 38 -17.22 8.72 -1.54
C MET A 38 -15.74 9.10 -1.46
N GLN A 39 -14.82 8.15 -1.57
CA GLN A 39 -13.37 8.45 -1.57
C GLN A 39 -12.92 9.11 -2.88
N ASP A 40 -13.49 8.73 -4.03
CA ASP A 40 -13.26 9.39 -5.33
C ASP A 40 -13.68 10.88 -5.26
N GLU A 41 -14.92 11.13 -4.83
CA GLU A 41 -15.49 12.47 -4.64
C GLU A 41 -14.71 13.28 -3.57
N GLY A 42 -14.18 12.59 -2.55
CA GLY A 42 -13.30 13.15 -1.54
C GLY A 42 -11.90 13.52 -2.03
N GLY A 43 -11.57 13.23 -3.29
CA GLY A 43 -10.32 13.63 -3.94
C GLY A 43 -9.18 12.62 -3.82
N ALA A 44 -9.47 11.36 -3.45
CA ALA A 44 -8.46 10.31 -3.50
C ALA A 44 -7.88 10.15 -4.91
N ALA A 45 -6.57 9.94 -4.99
CA ALA A 45 -5.86 9.69 -6.24
C ALA A 45 -5.86 8.20 -6.61
N TYR A 46 -5.84 7.34 -5.59
CA TYR A 46 -6.00 5.89 -5.68
C TYR A 46 -7.02 5.43 -4.64
N ILE A 47 -7.72 4.33 -4.92
CA ILE A 47 -8.61 3.66 -3.96
C ILE A 47 -7.96 2.35 -3.53
N ASP A 48 -7.65 2.21 -2.24
CA ASP A 48 -7.14 0.98 -1.67
C ASP A 48 -8.24 -0.08 -1.57
N VAL A 49 -7.90 -1.34 -1.83
CA VAL A 49 -8.81 -2.48 -1.75
C VAL A 49 -8.11 -3.60 -0.98
N ASN A 50 -8.44 -3.69 0.30
CA ASN A 50 -8.02 -4.75 1.20
C ASN A 50 -9.23 -5.56 1.66
N VAL A 51 -9.22 -6.86 1.39
CA VAL A 51 -10.31 -7.79 1.74
C VAL A 51 -9.92 -8.76 2.85
N GLY A 52 -8.83 -8.52 3.57
CA GLY A 52 -8.34 -9.40 4.63
C GLY A 52 -8.07 -10.83 4.12
N LYS A 53 -8.29 -11.81 5.00
CA LYS A 53 -8.13 -13.24 4.68
C LYS A 53 -9.39 -13.79 4.03
N ARG A 54 -9.55 -13.56 2.72
CA ARG A 54 -10.62 -14.11 1.88
C ARG A 54 -10.03 -14.82 0.66
N PRO A 55 -10.81 -15.64 -0.08
CA PRO A 55 -10.32 -16.30 -1.29
C PRO A 55 -9.83 -15.30 -2.34
N PRO A 56 -8.81 -15.64 -3.16
CA PRO A 56 -8.32 -14.79 -4.26
C PRO A 56 -9.43 -14.30 -5.20
N GLU A 57 -10.45 -15.12 -5.45
CA GLU A 57 -11.59 -14.79 -6.30
C GLU A 57 -12.40 -13.63 -5.74
N PHE A 58 -12.48 -13.51 -4.40
CA PHE A 58 -13.18 -12.42 -3.73
C PHE A 58 -12.46 -11.08 -3.93
N LEU A 59 -11.13 -11.05 -3.79
CA LEU A 59 -10.37 -9.82 -4.09
C LEU A 59 -10.51 -9.44 -5.57
N ALA A 60 -10.42 -10.41 -6.47
CA ALA A 60 -10.63 -10.20 -7.90
C ALA A 60 -12.04 -9.65 -8.21
N GLU A 61 -13.08 -10.14 -7.52
CA GLU A 61 -14.43 -9.59 -7.63
C GLU A 61 -14.49 -8.16 -7.10
N MET A 62 -13.93 -7.89 -5.92
CA MET A 62 -13.94 -6.55 -5.34
C MET A 62 -13.23 -5.52 -6.24
N VAL A 63 -12.13 -5.89 -6.90
CA VAL A 63 -11.48 -5.07 -7.94
C VAL A 63 -12.49 -4.68 -9.03
N ARG A 64 -13.24 -5.64 -9.58
CA ARG A 64 -14.26 -5.37 -10.62
C ARG A 64 -15.40 -4.49 -10.10
N GLN A 65 -15.86 -4.74 -8.87
CA GLN A 65 -16.96 -3.98 -8.26
C GLN A 65 -16.55 -2.51 -8.03
N VAL A 66 -15.36 -2.26 -7.50
CA VAL A 66 -14.84 -0.91 -7.28
C VAL A 66 -14.62 -0.19 -8.62
N GLN A 67 -13.98 -0.83 -9.61
CA GLN A 67 -13.82 -0.23 -10.95
C GLN A 67 -15.15 -0.02 -11.71
N SER A 68 -16.28 -0.51 -11.20
CA SER A 68 -17.60 -0.22 -11.79
C SER A 68 -18.16 1.14 -11.39
N VAL A 69 -17.62 1.78 -10.36
CA VAL A 69 -18.14 3.03 -9.79
C VAL A 69 -17.10 4.15 -9.68
N THR A 70 -15.85 3.90 -10.06
CA THR A 70 -14.80 4.92 -10.10
C THR A 70 -13.88 4.75 -11.31
N THR A 71 -13.30 5.85 -11.76
CA THR A 71 -12.23 5.88 -12.79
C THR A 71 -10.84 6.03 -12.19
N LYS A 72 -10.72 6.04 -10.85
CA LYS A 72 -9.43 6.09 -10.17
C LYS A 72 -8.71 4.74 -10.31
N PRO A 73 -7.38 4.74 -10.43
CA PRO A 73 -6.62 3.51 -10.28
C PRO A 73 -6.73 2.96 -8.85
N LEU A 74 -6.49 1.67 -8.69
CA LEU A 74 -6.61 1.00 -7.40
C LEU A 74 -5.24 0.78 -6.76
N SER A 75 -5.21 0.74 -5.43
CA SER A 75 -4.14 0.13 -4.65
C SER A 75 -4.63 -1.25 -4.22
N ILE A 76 -4.06 -2.29 -4.81
CA ILE A 76 -4.38 -3.68 -4.51
C ILE A 76 -3.61 -4.04 -3.23
N ASP A 77 -4.31 -4.11 -2.11
CA ASP A 77 -3.71 -4.31 -0.79
C ASP A 77 -3.90 -5.76 -0.33
N THR A 78 -2.84 -6.54 -0.49
CA THR A 78 -2.77 -7.91 0.02
C THR A 78 -1.33 -8.36 0.19
N PRO A 79 -1.03 -9.08 1.27
CA PRO A 79 0.27 -9.68 1.42
C PRO A 79 0.45 -11.01 0.66
N ASP A 80 -0.63 -11.58 0.12
CA ASP A 80 -0.67 -12.90 -0.50
C ASP A 80 -0.40 -12.80 -2.02
N PRO A 81 0.66 -13.45 -2.54
CA PRO A 81 0.97 -13.45 -3.97
C PRO A 81 -0.16 -14.00 -4.86
N VAL A 82 -0.92 -15.00 -4.39
CA VAL A 82 -2.01 -15.62 -5.15
C VAL A 82 -3.20 -14.67 -5.24
N MET A 83 -3.53 -13.99 -4.14
CA MET A 83 -4.56 -12.94 -4.14
C MET A 83 -4.15 -11.76 -5.04
N ALA A 84 -2.90 -11.33 -4.97
CA ALA A 84 -2.37 -10.26 -5.82
C ALA A 84 -2.45 -10.63 -7.30
N GLU A 85 -2.08 -11.86 -7.67
CA GLU A 85 -2.20 -12.37 -9.04
C GLU A 85 -3.65 -12.32 -9.53
N ALA A 86 -4.61 -12.82 -8.74
CA ALA A 86 -6.02 -12.83 -9.10
C ALA A 86 -6.58 -11.40 -9.27
N ALA A 87 -6.20 -10.49 -8.38
CA ALA A 87 -6.59 -9.08 -8.43
C ALA A 87 -6.02 -8.36 -9.67
N LEU A 88 -4.73 -8.57 -9.97
CA LEU A 88 -4.07 -7.97 -11.13
C LEU A 88 -4.64 -8.48 -12.45
N LYS A 89 -5.03 -9.77 -12.53
CA LYS A 89 -5.74 -10.32 -13.70
C LYS A 89 -7.13 -9.71 -13.88
N ALA A 90 -7.79 -9.35 -12.78
CA ALA A 90 -9.12 -8.76 -12.79
C ALA A 90 -9.12 -7.24 -13.08
N TYR A 91 -7.97 -6.59 -12.92
CA TYR A 91 -7.83 -5.15 -13.09
C TYR A 91 -7.93 -4.71 -14.55
N ASP A 92 -8.87 -3.82 -14.85
CA ASP A 92 -9.06 -3.25 -16.19
C ASP A 92 -8.42 -1.85 -16.29
N LEU A 93 -7.31 -1.76 -17.04
CA LEU A 93 -6.62 -0.49 -17.31
C LEU A 93 -7.51 0.57 -17.97
N LYS A 94 -8.45 0.17 -18.84
CA LYS A 94 -9.29 1.12 -19.59
C LYS A 94 -10.22 1.88 -18.66
N ARG A 95 -10.74 1.19 -17.63
CA ARG A 95 -11.60 1.82 -16.60
C ARG A 95 -10.87 2.88 -15.79
N ALA A 96 -9.55 2.72 -15.62
CA ALA A 96 -8.70 3.69 -14.93
C ALA A 96 -8.04 4.73 -15.87
N GLY A 97 -8.52 4.85 -17.12
CA GLY A 97 -7.95 5.78 -18.10
C GLY A 97 -6.49 5.48 -18.46
N GLY A 98 -6.10 4.20 -18.45
CA GLY A 98 -4.74 3.75 -18.71
C GLY A 98 -3.77 3.88 -17.54
N LYS A 99 -4.22 4.37 -16.37
CA LYS A 99 -3.39 4.45 -15.17
C LYS A 99 -3.18 3.07 -14.59
N ILE A 100 -1.94 2.76 -14.22
CA ILE A 100 -1.55 1.48 -13.63
C ILE A 100 -1.90 1.43 -12.13
N PRO A 101 -2.24 0.25 -11.58
CA PRO A 101 -2.53 0.10 -10.16
C PRO A 101 -1.26 0.21 -9.31
N VAL A 102 -1.46 0.41 -8.02
CA VAL A 102 -0.46 0.16 -6.99
C VAL A 102 -0.61 -1.28 -6.50
N LEU A 103 0.51 -1.97 -6.25
CA LEU A 103 0.54 -3.23 -5.50
C LEU A 103 1.07 -2.95 -4.10
N ASN A 104 0.19 -3.07 -3.10
CA ASN A 104 0.45 -2.80 -1.69
C ASN A 104 0.47 -4.12 -0.91
N SER A 105 1.60 -4.61 -0.43
CA SER A 105 2.97 -4.18 -0.66
C SER A 105 3.86 -5.41 -0.89
N ILE A 106 5.06 -5.19 -1.43
CA ILE A 106 6.09 -6.21 -1.58
C ILE A 106 7.13 -5.99 -0.48
N SER A 107 7.41 -7.02 0.33
CA SER A 107 8.50 -7.03 1.33
C SER A 107 9.66 -7.95 0.90
N PRO A 108 10.83 -7.91 1.56
CA PRO A 108 11.98 -8.76 1.22
C PRO A 108 11.69 -10.27 1.24
N LEU A 109 10.68 -10.71 2.00
CA LEU A 109 10.25 -12.11 2.04
C LEU A 109 9.35 -12.52 0.86
N ARG A 110 8.91 -11.56 0.04
CA ARG A 110 7.88 -11.76 -1.00
C ARG A 110 8.28 -11.18 -2.36
N THR A 111 9.58 -11.11 -2.62
CA THR A 111 10.13 -10.52 -3.86
C THR A 111 9.65 -11.21 -5.13
N GLN A 112 9.18 -12.46 -5.07
CA GLN A 112 8.54 -13.14 -6.19
C GLN A 112 7.32 -12.39 -6.75
N MET A 113 6.66 -11.52 -5.97
CA MET A 113 5.53 -10.71 -6.44
C MET A 113 5.92 -9.70 -7.53
N PHE A 114 7.21 -9.36 -7.68
CA PHE A 114 7.66 -8.52 -8.80
C PHE A 114 7.39 -9.17 -10.17
N GLU A 115 7.38 -10.51 -10.25
CA GLU A 115 7.08 -11.25 -11.48
C GLU A 115 5.66 -11.02 -11.99
N LEU A 116 4.73 -10.63 -11.11
CA LEU A 116 3.34 -10.33 -11.47
C LEU A 116 3.21 -9.15 -12.43
N LYS A 117 4.27 -8.35 -12.63
CA LYS A 117 4.28 -7.26 -13.62
C LYS A 117 4.01 -7.74 -15.05
N LYS A 118 4.21 -9.05 -15.30
CA LYS A 118 3.92 -9.74 -16.56
C LYS A 118 2.42 -9.80 -16.87
N ILE A 119 1.56 -9.66 -15.85
CA ILE A 119 0.10 -9.63 -15.98
C ILE A 119 -0.34 -8.23 -16.38
N VAL A 120 0.02 -7.24 -15.56
CA VAL A 120 -0.23 -5.82 -15.79
C VAL A 120 0.91 -5.03 -15.14
N PRO A 121 1.39 -3.93 -15.76
CA PRO A 121 2.34 -3.05 -15.08
C PRO A 121 1.71 -2.49 -13.80
N PHE A 122 2.50 -2.30 -12.75
CA PHE A 122 2.05 -1.73 -11.49
C PHE A 122 3.15 -0.92 -10.82
N LYS A 123 2.76 -0.07 -9.87
CA LYS A 123 3.65 0.64 -8.95
C LYS A 123 3.78 -0.15 -7.64
N PRO A 124 4.95 -0.71 -7.29
CA PRO A 124 5.09 -1.43 -6.02
C PRO A 124 5.25 -0.45 -4.85
N ILE A 125 4.50 -0.67 -3.78
CA ILE A 125 4.92 -0.24 -2.46
C ILE A 125 5.95 -1.25 -1.95
N LEU A 126 7.18 -0.78 -1.75
CA LEU A 126 8.30 -1.49 -1.18
C LEU A 126 8.25 -1.32 0.34
N LEU A 127 7.71 -2.32 1.04
CA LEU A 127 7.65 -2.32 2.50
C LEU A 127 9.02 -2.67 3.06
N VAL A 128 9.66 -1.71 3.73
CA VAL A 128 11.05 -1.82 4.23
C VAL A 128 11.12 -1.80 5.75
N THR A 129 10.05 -2.25 6.42
CA THR A 129 9.98 -2.39 7.89
C THR A 129 10.75 -3.59 8.43
N GLU A 130 11.01 -4.57 7.57
CA GLU A 130 11.72 -5.80 7.89
C GLU A 130 12.76 -6.09 6.81
N ARG A 131 13.80 -6.85 7.17
CA ARG A 131 14.79 -7.41 6.25
C ARG A 131 14.71 -8.92 6.26
N ASN A 132 15.19 -9.55 5.19
CA ASN A 132 15.27 -11.01 5.11
C ASN A 132 16.65 -11.47 5.57
N GLU A 133 16.70 -12.20 6.69
CA GLU A 133 17.89 -12.91 7.14
C GLU A 133 17.67 -14.41 7.00
N ASN A 134 18.31 -15.01 5.98
CA ASN A 134 18.27 -16.45 5.73
C ASN A 134 16.85 -17.04 5.61
N GLY A 135 15.93 -16.32 4.98
CA GLY A 135 14.53 -16.71 4.82
C GLY A 135 13.61 -16.30 5.97
N VAL A 136 14.14 -15.64 6.99
CA VAL A 136 13.39 -15.19 8.17
C VAL A 136 13.33 -13.67 8.20
N GLY A 137 12.13 -13.12 8.39
CA GLY A 137 11.95 -11.68 8.57
C GLY A 137 12.52 -11.21 9.89
N GLN A 138 13.35 -10.18 9.85
CA GLN A 138 13.83 -9.46 11.03
C GLN A 138 13.40 -7.99 10.97
N PRO A 139 12.81 -7.43 12.03
CA PRO A 139 12.43 -6.03 12.05
C PRO A 139 13.65 -5.12 11.90
N ASN A 140 13.48 -4.04 11.15
CA ASN A 140 14.48 -2.97 11.07
C ASN A 140 14.31 -2.04 12.27
N HIS A 141 15.30 -1.99 13.14
CA HIS A 141 15.31 -1.15 14.34
C HIS A 141 16.04 0.16 14.12
N THR A 142 16.90 0.24 13.11
CA THR A 142 17.73 1.42 12.79
C THR A 142 17.42 1.99 11.42
N ALA A 143 17.80 3.26 11.22
CA ALA A 143 17.65 3.92 9.93
C ALA A 143 18.60 3.31 8.89
N GLU A 144 19.76 2.82 9.33
CA GLU A 144 20.75 2.10 8.52
C GLU A 144 20.18 0.79 7.97
N GLU A 145 19.53 -0.02 8.81
CA GLU A 145 18.88 -1.27 8.38
C GLU A 145 17.71 -1.00 7.42
N THR A 146 16.88 0.02 7.73
CA THR A 146 15.77 0.44 6.87
C THR A 146 16.26 0.90 5.50
N TYR A 147 17.32 1.71 5.49
CA TYR A 147 17.96 2.20 4.26
C TYR A 147 18.60 1.05 3.46
N ALA A 148 19.32 0.13 4.10
CA ALA A 148 19.91 -1.03 3.44
C ALA A 148 18.83 -1.90 2.77
N THR A 149 17.72 -2.12 3.48
CA THR A 149 16.55 -2.83 2.94
C THR A 149 15.94 -2.08 1.75
N ALA A 150 15.82 -0.74 1.84
CA ALA A 150 15.35 0.07 0.73
C ALA A 150 16.24 -0.04 -0.52
N GLN A 151 17.57 -0.09 -0.35
CA GLN A 151 18.50 -0.31 -1.45
C GLN A 151 18.29 -1.68 -2.10
N GLU A 152 18.16 -2.73 -1.28
CA GLU A 152 17.91 -4.10 -1.75
C GLU A 152 16.62 -4.18 -2.57
N MET A 153 15.53 -3.63 -2.02
CA MET A 153 14.21 -3.66 -2.64
C MET A 153 14.16 -2.84 -3.93
N LEU A 154 14.79 -1.66 -3.96
CA LEU A 154 14.90 -0.88 -5.18
C LEU A 154 15.72 -1.62 -6.26
N ALA A 155 16.83 -2.26 -5.87
CA ALA A 155 17.61 -3.08 -6.79
C ALA A 155 16.79 -4.26 -7.33
N ALA A 156 15.98 -4.91 -6.48
CA ALA A 156 15.07 -5.98 -6.88
C ALA A 156 14.02 -5.49 -7.89
N ALA A 157 13.36 -4.36 -7.64
CA ALA A 157 12.40 -3.77 -8.57
C ALA A 157 13.05 -3.46 -9.94
N ARG A 158 14.27 -2.90 -9.92
CA ARG A 158 15.04 -2.59 -11.14
C ARG A 158 15.42 -3.83 -11.95
N ARG A 159 15.79 -4.94 -11.29
CA ARG A 159 16.06 -6.22 -11.98
C ARG A 159 14.85 -6.74 -12.75
N HIS A 160 13.65 -6.43 -12.27
CA HIS A 160 12.41 -6.75 -12.96
C HIS A 160 12.01 -5.64 -13.95
N GLY A 161 12.83 -4.63 -14.21
CA GLY A 161 12.54 -3.54 -15.15
C GLY A 161 11.39 -2.64 -14.71
N ILE A 162 11.21 -2.42 -13.41
CA ILE A 162 10.32 -1.39 -12.87
C ILE A 162 11.13 -0.09 -12.76
N ALA A 163 10.54 1.02 -13.23
CA ALA A 163 11.20 2.31 -13.17
C ALA A 163 11.31 2.81 -11.73
N VAL A 164 12.39 3.54 -11.42
CA VAL A 164 12.60 4.16 -10.10
C VAL A 164 11.43 5.08 -9.74
N SER A 165 10.88 5.81 -10.72
CA SER A 165 9.72 6.70 -10.57
C SER A 165 8.39 5.99 -10.30
N ASP A 166 8.32 4.67 -10.50
CA ASP A 166 7.14 3.88 -10.17
C ASP A 166 7.26 3.20 -8.80
N CYS A 167 8.44 3.23 -8.19
CA CYS A 167 8.67 2.66 -6.86
C CYS A 167 8.19 3.62 -5.77
N ILE A 168 7.50 3.07 -4.77
CA ILE A 168 7.06 3.79 -3.57
C ILE A 168 7.69 3.08 -2.38
N ILE A 169 8.48 3.75 -1.54
CA ILE A 169 9.06 3.14 -0.34
C ILE A 169 8.17 3.45 0.86
N ASP A 170 7.83 2.40 1.61
CA ASP A 170 7.14 2.51 2.90
C ASP A 170 8.07 2.01 4.03
N PRO A 171 8.70 2.94 4.78
CA PRO A 171 9.54 2.62 5.93
C PRO A 171 8.77 2.22 7.20
N GLY A 172 7.44 2.24 7.15
CA GLY A 172 6.51 1.95 8.24
C GLY A 172 6.49 3.02 9.32
N ILE A 173 5.29 3.51 9.61
CA ILE A 173 5.04 4.40 10.74
C ILE A 173 4.43 3.63 11.90
N SER A 174 5.04 3.74 13.07
CA SER A 174 4.54 3.13 14.30
C SER A 174 3.48 4.01 14.98
N PRO A 175 2.58 3.43 15.78
CA PRO A 175 1.66 4.20 16.61
C PRO A 175 2.42 5.09 17.59
N ILE A 176 2.11 6.40 17.61
CA ILE A 176 2.85 7.36 18.45
C ILE A 176 2.72 7.04 19.95
N GLY A 177 1.54 6.59 20.38
CA GLY A 177 1.26 6.28 21.78
C GLY A 177 2.01 5.06 22.31
N ALA A 178 2.57 4.24 21.42
CA ALA A 178 3.29 3.01 21.76
C ALA A 178 4.76 3.03 21.29
N ASP A 179 5.30 4.20 20.90
CA ASP A 179 6.69 4.29 20.46
C ASP A 179 7.67 4.29 21.64
N SER A 180 7.92 3.10 22.19
CA SER A 180 8.92 2.89 23.24
C SER A 180 10.33 2.62 22.71
N GLU A 181 10.48 2.40 21.40
CA GLU A 181 11.73 1.98 20.76
C GLU A 181 12.30 3.03 19.80
N ASN A 182 11.84 4.27 19.88
CA ASN A 182 12.31 5.37 19.05
C ASN A 182 12.10 5.13 17.53
N GLN A 183 11.02 4.42 17.20
CA GLN A 183 10.62 4.04 15.85
C GLN A 183 10.27 5.25 14.98
N ILE A 184 9.72 6.32 15.57
CA ILE A 184 9.47 7.58 14.85
C ILE A 184 10.80 8.26 14.47
N HIS A 185 11.81 8.19 15.35
CA HIS A 185 13.15 8.69 15.00
C HIS A 185 13.79 7.87 13.88
N ARG A 186 13.71 6.53 13.97
CA ARG A 186 14.12 5.61 12.89
C ARG A 186 13.46 6.00 11.57
N LEU A 187 12.14 6.18 11.56
CA LEU A 187 11.36 6.58 10.40
C LEU A 187 11.88 7.89 9.78
N MET A 188 11.98 8.95 10.59
CA MET A 188 12.40 10.26 10.10
C MET A 188 13.83 10.25 9.55
N LYS A 189 14.74 9.53 10.20
CA LYS A 189 16.12 9.36 9.72
C LYS A 189 16.19 8.53 8.44
N SER A 190 15.35 7.51 8.31
CA SER A 190 15.26 6.68 7.10
C SER A 190 14.76 7.50 5.92
N ILE A 191 13.68 8.28 6.11
CA ILE A 191 13.12 9.20 5.12
C ILE A 191 14.19 10.17 4.64
N GLN A 192 14.89 10.83 5.57
CA GLN A 192 15.96 11.78 5.24
C GLN A 192 17.06 11.10 4.41
N ARG A 193 17.56 9.95 4.87
CA ARG A 193 18.66 9.25 4.22
C ARG A 193 18.30 8.74 2.82
N ILE A 194 17.08 8.24 2.64
CA ILE A 194 16.56 7.82 1.34
C ILE A 194 16.41 9.03 0.41
N HIS A 195 15.89 10.15 0.92
CA HIS A 195 15.70 11.37 0.14
C HIS A 195 17.01 11.98 -0.35
N ASP A 196 18.03 12.03 0.51
CA ASP A 196 19.31 12.68 0.23
C ASP A 196 20.19 11.88 -0.75
N ASP A 197 19.85 10.61 -1.01
CA ASP A 197 20.66 9.72 -1.82
C ASP A 197 20.25 9.71 -3.30
N PRO A 198 21.18 10.07 -4.23
CA PRO A 198 20.90 10.12 -5.67
C PRO A 198 20.35 8.83 -6.29
N GLN A 199 20.61 7.65 -5.71
CA GLN A 199 20.11 6.39 -6.25
C GLN A 199 18.59 6.27 -6.16
N PHE A 200 17.97 6.97 -5.19
CA PHE A 200 16.52 7.02 -4.99
C PHE A 200 15.85 8.21 -5.69
N ARG A 201 16.60 8.98 -6.49
CA ARG A 201 16.03 10.14 -7.19
C ARG A 201 14.84 9.73 -8.07
N GLY A 202 13.67 10.26 -7.73
CA GLY A 202 12.39 9.98 -8.40
C GLY A 202 11.51 8.96 -7.67
N VAL A 203 12.02 8.24 -6.67
CA VAL A 203 11.21 7.38 -5.80
C VAL A 203 10.22 8.20 -4.98
N HIS A 204 9.05 7.63 -4.74
CA HIS A 204 8.06 8.19 -3.83
C HIS A 204 8.20 7.59 -2.43
N LEU A 205 7.79 8.33 -1.41
CA LEU A 205 7.69 7.84 -0.03
C LEU A 205 6.22 7.79 0.40
N SER A 206 5.84 6.75 1.12
CA SER A 206 4.49 6.55 1.65
C SER A 206 4.54 6.20 3.13
N VAL A 207 3.50 6.58 3.87
CA VAL A 207 3.25 6.16 5.25
C VAL A 207 1.73 5.98 5.45
N GLY A 208 1.32 4.94 6.16
CA GLY A 208 -0.07 4.75 6.57
C GLY A 208 -0.43 5.65 7.77
N LEU A 209 -1.08 6.79 7.53
CA LEU A 209 -1.37 7.78 8.58
C LEU A 209 -2.30 7.25 9.69
N SER A 210 -3.17 6.30 9.39
CA SER A 210 -4.04 5.62 10.36
C SER A 210 -3.23 4.91 11.46
N ASN A 211 -2.12 4.26 11.09
CA ASN A 211 -1.24 3.54 12.02
C ASN A 211 -0.64 4.46 13.09
N PHE A 212 -0.32 5.72 12.74
CA PHE A 212 0.25 6.69 13.67
C PHE A 212 -0.66 6.95 14.88
N THR A 213 -1.97 6.75 14.72
CA THR A 213 -2.99 7.12 15.69
C THR A 213 -3.69 5.92 16.31
N VAL A 214 -3.17 4.72 16.12
CA VAL A 214 -3.70 3.53 16.78
C VAL A 214 -3.52 3.66 18.30
N MET A 215 -4.53 3.22 19.06
CA MET A 215 -4.54 3.20 20.54
C MET A 215 -4.46 4.56 21.25
N ILE A 216 -4.72 5.67 20.54
CA ILE A 216 -4.97 6.97 21.17
C ILE A 216 -6.49 7.27 21.19
N PRO A 217 -6.98 8.16 22.07
CA PRO A 217 -8.40 8.52 22.10
C PRO A 217 -8.92 8.98 20.74
N SER A 218 -10.23 8.77 20.50
CA SER A 218 -10.85 9.15 19.23
C SER A 218 -10.62 10.64 18.91
N LYS A 219 -10.37 10.92 17.62
CA LYS A 219 -10.18 12.27 17.10
C LYS A 219 -11.51 12.99 16.80
N ARG A 220 -12.62 12.25 16.70
CA ARG A 220 -13.96 12.80 16.45
C ARG A 220 -14.96 12.25 17.45
N ALA A 221 -16.04 12.99 17.67
CA ALA A 221 -17.10 12.62 18.62
C ALA A 221 -17.81 11.29 18.24
N ASP A 222 -17.73 10.89 16.97
CA ASP A 222 -18.35 9.69 16.40
C ASP A 222 -17.40 8.48 16.29
N GLY A 223 -16.13 8.61 16.65
CA GLY A 223 -15.11 7.57 16.50
C GLY A 223 -14.13 7.86 15.38
#